data_AF-A0A2C5Z5Y6-F1
#
_entry.id   AF-A0A2C5Z5Y6-F1
#
_cell.length_a   1.000
_cell.length_b   1.000
_cell.length_c   1.000
_cell.angle_alpha   90.00
_cell.angle_beta   90.00
_cell.angle_gamma   90.00
#
_symmetry.space_group_name_H-M   'P 1'
#
loop_
_entity.id
_entity.type
_entity.pdbx_description
1 polymer ?
#
loop_
_entity_poly.entity_id
_entity_poly.type
_entity_poly.pdbx_seq_one_letter_code
_entity_poly.pdbx_strand_id
1 'polypeptide(L)'
;MMLNMSLVFSGMASIEPRYFDARTGFSLPSRIGLRPPRETLCLDRDLELGVVSHWIRSTRKILHQAASRLGQGSEMATSKSNGQPQLLFVDGTLEELAKEMADYLKSDEAKQLLTKGAAKEEVLSKLVAASQALSTVPEKEYTAASNLMIHLVLQSADPKKHLPALCSNLAKPPMGNSPVHGPGLSLNALTTVFNLLKQEDPIRARVFMEIIKFLRAYGMFDSLRPYLDKLPDWIDSWDCGEEFERKLYQEVADAALEAGEDELSYESILKALRTFDDDDKEELSSDQAQRISLRAVKMAISSNTHFLFQDIRAVPSVQALSESHPIYSQLLDIFAEQDLEDYNDFNDEHKGWIEQQKFDQVKLHRKMRLLTFASLAAATPSREIEYAKIAKALQIPEEDVEMWAIDVIRAGLVEGKLSQKRSMFLVHKVTYRVFGQRQYQELATRVDHWRATLQNVLGVLKQEHENAKSQREREMQDLERKMNNAGMGQGVQGRRQQRERTDNDD
;
A
#
# COMPACT_ATOMS: atom_id res chain seq x y z
N MET A 1 -0.68 -6.70 19.14
CA MET A 1 0.10 -7.55 18.20
C MET A 1 1.58 -7.47 18.55
N MET A 2 2.32 -8.59 18.51
CA MET A 2 3.77 -8.61 18.78
C MET A 2 4.57 -8.31 17.50
N LEU A 3 5.65 -7.55 17.64
CA LEU A 3 6.72 -7.40 16.64
C LEU A 3 7.60 -8.65 16.75
N ASN A 4 7.74 -9.44 15.68
CA ASN A 4 8.61 -10.60 15.64
C ASN A 4 9.54 -10.50 14.42
N MET A 5 10.72 -9.92 14.61
CA MET A 5 11.70 -9.68 13.54
C MET A 5 12.79 -10.77 13.48
N SER A 6 12.65 -11.85 14.26
CA SER A 6 13.72 -12.82 14.54
C SER A 6 13.96 -13.89 13.46
N LEU A 7 13.39 -13.78 12.25
CA LEU A 7 13.28 -14.92 11.32
C LEU A 7 13.83 -14.74 9.89
N VAL A 8 14.66 -13.72 9.59
CA VAL A 8 15.15 -13.51 8.21
C VAL A 8 16.61 -13.99 7.95
N PHE A 9 17.32 -14.53 8.94
CA PHE A 9 18.74 -14.91 8.78
C PHE A 9 19.00 -16.35 8.28
N SER A 10 18.20 -16.86 7.34
CA SER A 10 18.55 -18.10 6.61
C SER A 10 18.17 -17.99 5.13
N GLY A 11 19.02 -17.33 4.35
CA GLY A 11 18.77 -17.13 2.92
C GLY A 11 19.91 -16.48 2.14
N MET A 12 21.16 -16.58 2.58
CA MET A 12 22.32 -16.20 1.75
C MET A 12 23.43 -17.22 1.92
N ALA A 13 23.38 -18.29 1.12
CA ALA A 13 24.56 -19.08 0.77
C ALA A 13 24.35 -19.80 -0.58
N SER A 14 25.28 -19.52 -1.49
CA SER A 14 25.62 -20.27 -2.71
C SER A 14 24.75 -20.09 -3.95
N ILE A 15 25.18 -19.12 -4.76
CA ILE A 15 25.12 -19.16 -6.23
C ILE A 15 26.09 -20.27 -6.69
N GLU A 16 25.59 -21.27 -7.41
CA GLU A 16 26.39 -22.05 -8.37
C GLU A 16 25.59 -22.26 -9.67
N PRO A 17 26.27 -22.26 -10.84
CA PRO A 17 25.63 -22.13 -12.15
C PRO A 17 25.20 -23.51 -12.67
N ARG A 18 24.01 -23.62 -13.28
CA ARG A 18 23.64 -24.81 -14.06
C ARG A 18 23.40 -24.48 -15.52
N TYR A 19 24.30 -25.08 -16.29
CA TYR A 19 24.34 -25.28 -17.72
C TYR A 19 22.99 -25.59 -18.40
N PHE A 20 22.89 -25.06 -19.61
CA PHE A 20 21.95 -25.39 -20.66
C PHE A 20 22.30 -26.77 -21.26
N ASP A 21 21.33 -27.68 -21.42
CA ASP A 21 21.32 -28.61 -22.55
C ASP A 21 19.89 -29.05 -22.91
N ALA A 22 19.66 -29.22 -24.20
CA ALA A 22 18.40 -29.48 -24.85
C ALA A 22 18.24 -30.96 -25.21
N ARG A 23 17.00 -31.48 -25.14
CA ARG A 23 16.28 -32.30 -26.16
C ARG A 23 15.34 -33.34 -25.55
N THR A 24 14.25 -33.55 -26.31
CA THR A 24 13.21 -34.60 -26.23
C THR A 24 12.15 -34.40 -25.15
N GLY A 25 10.84 -34.50 -25.37
CA GLY A 25 10.06 -34.80 -26.57
C GLY A 25 8.56 -34.67 -26.21
N PHE A 26 7.76 -34.38 -27.23
CA PHE A 26 6.30 -34.25 -27.22
C PHE A 26 5.53 -35.30 -26.38
N SER A 27 4.54 -34.87 -25.58
CA SER A 27 3.17 -35.42 -25.62
C SER A 27 2.16 -34.54 -24.85
N LEU A 28 1.00 -34.31 -25.48
CA LEU A 28 -0.26 -33.76 -24.96
C LEU A 28 -1.36 -34.72 -25.53
N PRO A 29 -2.65 -34.62 -25.14
CA PRO A 29 -3.26 -34.08 -23.91
C PRO A 29 -4.33 -35.03 -23.32
N SER A 30 -4.80 -34.81 -22.09
CA SER A 30 -6.13 -35.28 -21.65
C SER A 30 -6.62 -34.60 -20.37
N ARG A 31 -7.91 -34.25 -20.40
CA ARG A 31 -8.85 -33.86 -19.31
C ARG A 31 -9.02 -32.39 -18.96
N ILE A 32 -9.99 -31.84 -19.70
CA ILE A 32 -11.01 -30.85 -19.35
C ILE A 32 -11.49 -30.98 -17.89
N GLY A 33 -11.39 -29.89 -17.14
CA GLY A 33 -12.03 -29.67 -15.85
C GLY A 33 -12.36 -28.19 -15.70
N LEU A 34 -13.61 -27.84 -15.96
CA LEU A 34 -14.18 -26.50 -15.87
C LEU A 34 -14.03 -25.93 -14.43
N ARG A 35 -13.34 -24.80 -14.29
CA ARG A 35 -13.50 -23.85 -13.15
C ARG A 35 -13.90 -22.49 -13.73
N PRO A 36 -14.90 -21.80 -13.16
CA PRO A 36 -15.25 -20.45 -13.59
C PRO A 36 -14.20 -19.44 -13.09
N PRO A 37 -14.01 -18.30 -13.77
CA PRO A 37 -13.10 -17.26 -13.32
C PRO A 37 -13.69 -16.54 -12.10
N ARG A 38 -12.86 -16.31 -11.08
CA ARG A 38 -13.16 -15.38 -10.00
C ARG A 38 -13.05 -13.97 -10.57
N GLU A 39 -14.18 -13.31 -10.75
CA GLU A 39 -14.27 -11.87 -10.91
C GLU A 39 -13.77 -11.20 -9.62
N THR A 40 -12.56 -10.65 -9.65
CA THR A 40 -12.15 -9.62 -8.70
C THR A 40 -12.81 -8.31 -9.13
N LEU A 41 -13.91 -7.98 -8.46
CA LEU A 41 -14.44 -6.62 -8.40
C LEU A 41 -13.35 -5.72 -7.81
N CYS A 42 -12.69 -4.93 -8.66
CA CYS A 42 -12.03 -3.71 -8.23
C CYS A 42 -13.14 -2.72 -7.84
N LEU A 43 -13.50 -2.72 -6.56
CA LEU A 43 -14.19 -1.60 -5.96
C LEU A 43 -13.12 -0.57 -5.60
N ASP A 44 -13.08 0.54 -6.35
CA ASP A 44 -12.39 1.76 -5.98
C ASP A 44 -12.81 2.15 -4.56
N ARG A 45 -11.91 1.93 -3.60
CA ARG A 45 -12.06 2.34 -2.19
C ARG A 45 -11.31 3.62 -1.86
N ASP A 46 -10.60 4.20 -2.83
CA ASP A 46 -9.60 5.23 -2.56
C ASP A 46 -10.06 6.68 -2.84
N LEU A 47 -11.29 6.89 -3.31
CA LEU A 47 -11.82 8.25 -3.54
C LEU A 47 -12.78 8.77 -2.47
N GLU A 48 -13.36 7.90 -1.64
CA GLU A 48 -14.21 8.34 -0.50
C GLU A 48 -13.40 8.70 0.76
N LEU A 49 -12.10 8.39 0.79
CA LEU A 49 -11.25 8.62 1.96
C LEU A 49 -10.88 10.10 2.16
N GLY A 50 -10.92 10.94 1.14
CA GLY A 50 -10.58 12.37 1.26
C GLY A 50 -11.62 13.19 2.03
N VAL A 51 -12.91 12.97 1.73
CA VAL A 51 -14.02 13.70 2.39
C VAL A 51 -14.30 13.13 3.78
N VAL A 52 -14.17 11.81 3.94
CA VAL A 52 -14.33 11.13 5.24
C VAL A 52 -13.17 11.47 6.19
N SER A 53 -11.92 11.57 5.69
CA SER A 53 -10.79 12.01 6.52
C SER A 53 -10.94 13.47 6.96
N HIS A 54 -11.45 14.37 6.11
CA HIS A 54 -11.73 15.76 6.52
C HIS A 54 -12.82 15.83 7.62
N TRP A 55 -13.88 15.02 7.52
CA TRP A 55 -14.94 14.96 8.55
C TRP A 55 -14.44 14.31 9.87
N ILE A 56 -13.61 13.28 9.77
CA ILE A 56 -12.95 12.64 10.92
C ILE A 56 -11.95 13.61 11.58
N ARG A 57 -11.17 14.38 10.82
CA ARG A 57 -10.23 15.39 11.35
C ARG A 57 -10.95 16.55 12.03
N SER A 58 -12.03 17.06 11.44
CA SER A 58 -12.85 18.12 12.03
C SER A 58 -13.51 17.67 13.34
N THR A 59 -14.03 16.43 13.38
CA THR A 59 -14.57 15.85 14.61
C THR A 59 -13.49 15.53 15.66
N ARG A 60 -12.27 15.16 15.26
CA ARG A 60 -11.10 14.98 16.14
C ARG A 60 -10.67 16.30 16.79
N LYS A 61 -10.59 17.41 16.04
CA LYS A 61 -10.32 18.77 16.58
C LYS A 61 -11.37 19.20 17.61
N ILE A 62 -12.66 18.95 17.34
CA ILE A 62 -13.76 19.28 18.26
C ILE A 62 -13.73 18.41 19.53
N LEU A 63 -13.44 17.11 19.40
CA LEU A 63 -13.29 16.19 20.53
C LEU A 63 -12.07 16.51 21.40
N HIS A 64 -10.95 16.91 20.81
CA HIS A 64 -9.74 17.29 21.54
C HIS A 64 -9.92 18.60 22.34
N GLN A 65 -10.66 19.57 21.76
CA GLN A 65 -11.05 20.81 22.45
C GLN A 65 -12.08 20.57 23.57
N ALA A 66 -12.97 19.59 23.39
CA ALA A 66 -13.94 19.18 24.42
C ALA A 66 -13.27 18.39 25.56
N ALA A 67 -12.33 17.51 25.27
CA ALA A 67 -11.57 16.74 26.25
C ALA A 67 -10.67 17.63 27.13
N SER A 68 -10.06 18.67 26.55
CA SER A 68 -9.29 19.68 27.29
C SER A 68 -10.14 20.46 28.31
N ARG A 69 -11.44 20.66 28.03
CA ARG A 69 -12.37 21.37 28.93
C ARG A 69 -12.98 20.49 30.03
N LEU A 70 -12.90 19.17 29.90
CA LEU A 70 -13.46 18.20 30.86
C LEU A 70 -12.41 17.64 31.85
N GLY A 71 -11.13 18.01 31.72
CA GLY A 71 -10.01 17.50 32.50
C GLY A 71 -9.79 18.10 33.90
N GLN A 72 -10.74 18.83 34.48
CA GLN A 72 -10.68 19.27 35.87
C GLN A 72 -11.80 18.60 36.68
N GLY A 73 -11.58 17.35 37.08
CA GLY A 73 -12.47 16.67 38.02
C GLY A 73 -12.25 15.16 38.14
N SER A 74 -11.89 14.74 39.36
CA SER A 74 -12.03 13.39 39.94
C SER A 74 -10.82 12.44 39.88
N GLU A 75 -10.35 12.15 41.10
CA GLU A 75 -9.37 11.16 41.53
C GLU A 75 -9.78 9.70 41.32
N MET A 76 -8.74 8.86 41.30
CA MET A 76 -8.64 7.45 41.74
C MET A 76 -9.68 6.45 41.22
N ALA A 77 -9.29 5.74 40.15
CA ALA A 77 -9.76 4.38 39.87
C ALA A 77 -8.55 3.50 39.52
N THR A 78 -8.33 2.46 40.33
CA THR A 78 -7.33 1.40 40.14
C THR A 78 -7.57 0.69 38.80
N SER A 79 -6.68 0.91 37.83
CA SER A 79 -6.74 0.26 36.52
C SER A 79 -6.27 -1.19 36.62
N LYS A 80 -7.20 -2.13 36.40
CA LYS A 80 -6.86 -3.54 36.14
C LYS A 80 -6.13 -3.61 34.81
N SER A 81 -4.83 -3.91 34.84
CA SER A 81 -4.03 -4.15 33.66
C SER A 81 -4.49 -5.43 32.96
N ASN A 82 -5.05 -5.32 31.76
CA ASN A 82 -5.12 -6.43 30.81
C ASN A 82 -3.67 -6.73 30.36
N GLY A 83 -2.96 -7.51 31.17
CA GLY A 83 -1.56 -7.86 30.92
C GLY A 83 -1.45 -8.85 29.77
N GLN A 84 -0.79 -8.45 28.68
CA GLN A 84 -0.18 -9.43 27.78
C GLN A 84 0.78 -10.30 28.62
N PRO A 85 0.88 -11.63 28.36
CA PRO A 85 1.79 -12.49 29.10
C PRO A 85 3.23 -12.00 28.89
N GLN A 86 3.85 -11.57 29.98
CA GLN A 86 5.24 -11.13 30.01
C GLN A 86 6.12 -12.38 29.86
N LEU A 87 6.60 -12.65 28.65
CA LEU A 87 7.38 -13.86 28.30
C LEU A 87 8.83 -13.86 28.84
N LEU A 88 9.12 -13.00 29.81
CA LEU A 88 10.46 -12.77 30.33
C LEU A 88 10.49 -13.22 31.80
N PHE A 89 10.79 -14.49 32.00
CA PHE A 89 10.93 -15.10 33.32
C PHE A 89 12.35 -14.87 33.83
N VAL A 90 12.48 -14.01 34.83
CA VAL A 90 13.74 -13.76 35.53
C VAL A 90 13.43 -13.94 37.02
N ASP A 91 13.88 -15.06 37.59
CA ASP A 91 13.68 -15.40 38.99
C ASP A 91 14.84 -14.85 39.83
N GLY A 92 14.53 -14.02 40.84
CA GLY A 92 15.53 -13.47 41.77
C GLY A 92 15.06 -12.20 42.44
N THR A 93 15.69 -11.83 43.57
CA THR A 93 15.48 -10.51 44.16
C THR A 93 16.18 -9.43 43.34
N LEU A 94 15.63 -8.20 43.31
CA LEU A 94 16.17 -7.09 42.51
C LEU A 94 17.66 -6.81 42.81
N GLU A 95 18.09 -7.04 44.06
CA GLU A 95 19.47 -6.87 44.49
C GLU A 95 20.41 -7.97 43.95
N GLU A 96 19.95 -9.22 43.85
CA GLU A 96 20.70 -10.32 43.25
C GLU A 96 20.84 -10.12 41.74
N LEU A 97 19.73 -9.78 41.08
CA LEU A 97 19.69 -9.50 39.64
C LEU A 97 20.56 -8.29 39.25
N ALA A 98 20.57 -7.25 40.08
CA ALA A 98 21.43 -6.08 39.87
C ALA A 98 22.92 -6.40 40.08
N LYS A 99 23.26 -7.32 41.01
CA LYS A 99 24.64 -7.79 41.21
C LYS A 99 25.13 -8.61 40.02
N GLU A 100 24.33 -9.57 39.55
CA GLU A 100 24.64 -10.36 38.36
C GLU A 100 24.83 -9.46 37.13
N MET A 101 23.97 -8.45 36.95
CA MET A 101 24.13 -7.46 35.88
C MET A 101 25.42 -6.63 36.04
N ALA A 102 25.77 -6.21 37.26
CA ALA A 102 27.00 -5.47 37.51
C ALA A 102 28.26 -6.30 37.22
N ASP A 103 28.20 -7.63 37.40
CA ASP A 103 29.25 -8.57 37.00
C ASP A 103 29.36 -8.68 35.47
N TYR A 104 28.24 -8.82 34.76
CA TYR A 104 28.21 -8.83 33.30
C TYR A 104 28.79 -7.54 32.69
N LEU A 105 28.46 -6.38 33.28
CA LEU A 105 28.90 -5.07 32.79
C LEU A 105 30.29 -4.67 33.28
N LYS A 106 30.91 -5.45 34.18
CA LYS A 106 32.18 -5.13 34.86
C LYS A 106 32.18 -3.73 35.50
N SER A 107 31.05 -3.32 36.09
CA SER A 107 30.89 -2.00 36.70
C SER A 107 31.22 -2.03 38.19
N ASP A 108 32.41 -1.59 38.57
CA ASP A 108 32.83 -1.51 39.97
C ASP A 108 32.02 -0.48 40.78
N GLU A 109 31.56 0.59 40.13
CA GLU A 109 30.71 1.62 40.76
C GLU A 109 29.33 1.06 41.15
N ALA A 110 28.70 0.28 40.28
CA ALA A 110 27.39 -0.33 40.56
C ALA A 110 27.50 -1.36 41.70
N LYS A 111 28.59 -2.15 41.74
CA LYS A 111 28.89 -3.09 42.82
C LYS A 111 29.05 -2.38 44.18
N GLN A 112 29.75 -1.25 44.19
CA GLN A 112 29.94 -0.47 45.42
C GLN A 112 28.64 0.12 45.95
N LEU A 113 27.75 0.60 45.07
CA LEU A 113 26.45 1.14 45.46
C LEU A 113 25.50 0.05 45.98
N LEU A 114 25.53 -1.14 45.37
CA LEU A 114 24.79 -2.31 45.85
C LEU A 114 25.28 -2.80 47.22
N THR A 115 26.58 -2.69 47.50
CA THR A 115 27.16 -3.07 48.80
C THR A 115 26.84 -2.05 49.90
N LYS A 116 26.58 -0.78 49.53
CA LYS A 116 26.24 0.32 50.45
C LYS A 116 24.73 0.45 50.73
N GLY A 117 23.88 -0.39 50.13
CA GLY A 117 22.42 -0.30 50.27
C GLY A 117 21.85 1.00 49.69
N ALA A 118 22.45 1.52 48.61
CA ALA A 118 22.00 2.75 47.95
C ALA A 118 20.59 2.60 47.35
N ALA A 119 19.96 3.73 47.03
CA ALA A 119 18.62 3.73 46.44
C ALA A 119 18.61 2.96 45.10
N LYS A 120 17.56 2.16 44.89
CA LYS A 120 17.40 1.30 43.70
C LYS A 120 17.57 2.07 42.38
N GLU A 121 17.07 3.30 42.33
CA GLU A 121 17.15 4.20 41.18
C GLU A 121 18.59 4.67 40.87
N GLU A 122 19.41 4.91 41.90
CA GLU A 122 20.82 5.32 41.71
C GLU A 122 21.63 4.16 41.12
N VAL A 123 21.40 2.94 41.62
CA VAL A 123 22.02 1.72 41.09
C VAL A 123 21.61 1.51 39.63
N LEU A 124 20.32 1.62 39.32
CA LEU A 124 19.80 1.48 37.95
C LEU A 124 20.38 2.54 37.00
N SER A 125 20.48 3.80 37.44
CA SER A 125 21.09 4.86 36.63
C SER A 125 22.54 4.54 36.23
N LYS A 126 23.32 3.97 37.16
CA LYS A 126 24.71 3.57 36.94
C LYS A 126 24.84 2.31 36.10
N LEU A 127 23.93 1.35 36.27
CA LEU A 127 23.85 0.16 35.40
C LEU A 127 23.50 0.57 33.97
N VAL A 128 22.53 1.47 33.77
CA VAL A 128 22.17 1.98 32.44
C VAL A 128 23.33 2.75 31.80
N ALA A 129 24.08 3.54 32.57
CA ALA A 129 25.30 4.18 32.06
C ALA A 129 26.36 3.14 31.66
N ALA A 130 26.51 2.05 32.41
CA ALA A 130 27.42 0.95 32.10
C ALA A 130 26.90 0.00 30.99
N SER A 131 25.64 0.13 30.54
CA SER A 131 25.03 -0.77 29.57
C SER A 131 25.71 -0.79 28.20
N GLN A 132 26.54 0.20 27.88
CA GLN A 132 27.41 0.15 26.71
C GLN A 132 28.35 -1.07 26.73
N ALA A 133 28.73 -1.57 27.91
CA ALA A 133 29.55 -2.77 28.05
C ALA A 133 28.83 -4.06 27.61
N LEU A 134 27.50 -4.05 27.39
CA LEU A 134 26.76 -5.18 26.83
C LEU A 134 27.32 -5.62 25.47
N SER A 135 27.91 -4.70 24.70
CA SER A 135 28.54 -5.04 23.42
C SER A 135 29.79 -5.93 23.57
N THR A 136 30.31 -6.09 24.79
CA THR A 136 31.49 -6.91 25.11
C THR A 136 31.13 -8.28 25.69
N VAL A 137 29.84 -8.54 25.94
CA VAL A 137 29.33 -9.82 26.44
C VAL A 137 29.46 -10.89 25.33
N PRO A 138 29.78 -12.16 25.67
CA PRO A 138 29.81 -13.25 24.71
C PRO A 138 28.45 -13.47 24.03
N GLU A 139 28.45 -13.89 22.78
CA GLU A 139 27.23 -14.07 21.96
C GLU A 139 26.17 -14.95 22.65
N LYS A 140 26.60 -16.04 23.29
CA LYS A 140 25.71 -17.01 23.97
C LYS A 140 24.96 -16.41 25.16
N GLU A 141 25.54 -15.41 25.80
CA GLU A 141 25.01 -14.80 27.02
C GLU A 141 24.33 -13.45 26.74
N TYR A 142 24.55 -12.86 25.56
CA TYR A 142 24.04 -11.55 25.19
C TYR A 142 22.51 -11.45 25.30
N THR A 143 21.78 -12.47 24.82
CA THR A 143 20.31 -12.47 24.88
C THR A 143 19.82 -12.48 26.32
N ALA A 144 20.42 -13.31 27.18
CA ALA A 144 20.06 -13.39 28.60
C ALA A 144 20.41 -12.08 29.34
N ALA A 145 21.62 -11.55 29.12
CA ALA A 145 22.06 -10.29 29.71
C ALA A 145 21.20 -9.10 29.25
N SER A 146 20.87 -9.02 27.96
CA SER A 146 20.00 -7.96 27.44
C SER A 146 18.59 -8.04 28.03
N ASN A 147 18.01 -9.25 28.10
CA ASN A 147 16.70 -9.47 28.71
C ASN A 147 16.68 -9.11 30.21
N LEU A 148 17.72 -9.50 30.96
CA LEU A 148 17.90 -9.12 32.37
C LEU A 148 17.94 -7.60 32.53
N MET A 149 18.68 -6.91 31.65
CA MET A 149 18.79 -5.45 31.70
C MET A 149 17.45 -4.76 31.40
N ILE A 150 16.73 -5.26 30.40
CA ILE A 150 15.41 -4.77 30.03
C ILE A 150 14.44 -4.95 31.20
N HIS A 151 14.47 -6.11 31.87
CA HIS A 151 13.63 -6.37 33.03
C HIS A 151 13.94 -5.43 34.20
N LEU A 152 15.21 -5.22 34.53
CA LEU A 152 15.64 -4.28 35.58
C LEU A 152 15.17 -2.85 35.29
N VAL A 153 15.27 -2.39 34.05
CA VAL A 153 14.81 -1.05 33.65
C VAL A 153 13.28 -0.94 33.71
N LEU A 154 12.55 -1.97 33.32
CA LEU A 154 11.07 -1.97 33.37
C LEU A 154 10.51 -2.06 34.79
N GLN A 155 11.28 -2.56 35.76
CA GLN A 155 10.92 -2.57 37.18
C GLN A 155 11.21 -1.24 37.91
N SER A 156 11.90 -0.30 37.27
CA SER A 156 12.15 1.03 37.84
C SER A 156 10.86 1.81 38.06
N ALA A 157 10.88 2.76 39.00
CA ALA A 157 9.73 3.62 39.26
C ALA A 157 9.43 4.56 38.09
N ASP A 158 10.42 4.84 37.24
CA ASP A 158 10.29 5.75 36.09
C ASP A 158 11.04 5.21 34.84
N PRO A 159 10.54 4.14 34.19
CA PRO A 159 11.21 3.49 33.06
C PRO A 159 11.50 4.43 31.90
N LYS A 160 10.69 5.49 31.78
CA LYS A 160 10.73 6.49 30.70
C LYS A 160 12.07 7.24 30.63
N LYS A 161 12.75 7.41 31.76
CA LYS A 161 14.05 8.11 31.83
C LYS A 161 15.21 7.25 31.32
N HIS A 162 15.14 5.94 31.55
CA HIS A 162 16.25 5.02 31.29
C HIS A 162 16.15 4.31 29.94
N LEU A 163 14.93 4.13 29.41
CA LEU A 163 14.69 3.46 28.13
C LEU A 163 15.42 4.08 26.93
N PRO A 164 15.46 5.42 26.74
CA PRO A 164 16.17 6.01 25.60
C PRO A 164 17.68 5.71 25.61
N ALA A 165 18.32 5.80 26.77
CA ALA A 165 19.74 5.49 26.93
C ALA A 165 20.01 3.99 26.70
N LEU A 166 19.15 3.12 27.22
CA LEU A 166 19.25 1.68 26.97
C LEU A 166 19.07 1.34 25.49
N CYS A 167 18.05 1.89 24.82
CA CYS A 167 17.82 1.65 23.38
C CYS A 167 19.00 2.12 22.53
N SER A 168 19.58 3.29 22.84
CA SER A 168 20.78 3.79 22.14
C SER A 168 21.99 2.88 22.32
N ASN A 169 22.14 2.25 23.48
CA ASN A 169 23.23 1.31 23.73
C ASN A 169 22.96 -0.08 23.11
N LEU A 170 21.71 -0.56 23.11
CA LEU A 170 21.31 -1.79 22.42
C LEU A 170 21.41 -1.67 20.89
N ALA A 171 21.18 -0.47 20.35
CA ALA A 171 21.37 -0.17 18.92
C ALA A 171 22.85 -0.20 18.47
N LYS A 172 23.80 -0.37 19.39
CA LYS A 172 25.22 -0.63 19.07
C LYS A 172 25.49 -2.13 19.20
N PRO A 173 25.50 -2.89 18.09
CA PRO A 173 25.65 -4.32 18.15
C PRO A 173 27.06 -4.74 18.57
N PRO A 174 27.21 -5.93 19.18
CA PRO A 174 28.49 -6.51 19.60
C PRO A 174 29.35 -6.95 18.40
N MET A 175 29.80 -6.01 17.57
CA MET A 175 30.56 -6.28 16.34
C MET A 175 31.93 -6.93 16.60
N GLY A 176 32.52 -6.72 17.78
CA GLY A 176 33.81 -7.31 18.15
C GLY A 176 33.74 -8.80 18.48
N ASN A 177 32.64 -9.25 19.09
CA ASN A 177 32.46 -10.64 19.53
C ASN A 177 31.62 -11.48 18.55
N SER A 178 30.70 -10.84 17.82
CA SER A 178 29.86 -11.51 16.82
C SER A 178 29.58 -10.59 15.63
N PRO A 179 30.48 -10.53 14.64
CA PRO A 179 30.34 -9.64 13.49
C PRO A 179 29.19 -10.03 12.55
N VAL A 180 28.75 -11.29 12.57
CA VAL A 180 27.69 -11.80 11.69
C VAL A 180 26.32 -11.80 12.38
N HIS A 181 26.24 -12.20 13.66
CA HIS A 181 24.96 -12.37 14.37
C HIS A 181 24.64 -11.18 15.30
N GLY A 182 25.62 -10.31 15.56
CA GLY A 182 25.49 -9.13 16.41
C GLY A 182 24.29 -8.23 16.05
N PRO A 183 24.10 -7.84 14.77
CA PRO A 183 22.95 -7.02 14.38
C PRO A 183 21.60 -7.67 14.67
N GLY A 184 21.47 -8.99 14.43
CA GLY A 184 20.25 -9.73 14.74
C GLY A 184 19.97 -9.83 16.24
N LEU A 185 21.01 -9.98 17.07
CA LEU A 185 20.89 -10.00 18.53
C LEU A 185 20.41 -8.67 19.09
N SER A 186 20.98 -7.56 18.61
CA SER A 186 20.54 -6.21 18.96
C SER A 186 19.10 -5.95 18.53
N LEU A 187 18.71 -6.38 17.33
CA LEU A 187 17.33 -6.27 16.85
C LEU A 187 16.35 -7.03 17.75
N ASN A 188 16.72 -8.25 18.17
CA ASN A 188 15.92 -9.04 19.09
C ASN A 188 15.75 -8.33 20.44
N ALA A 189 16.82 -7.76 20.99
CA ALA A 189 16.75 -7.00 22.25
C ALA A 189 15.82 -5.78 22.12
N LEU A 190 15.96 -4.98 21.05
CA LEU A 190 15.09 -3.83 20.78
C LEU A 190 13.62 -4.24 20.55
N THR A 191 13.41 -5.35 19.85
CA THR A 191 12.08 -5.94 19.62
C THR A 191 11.44 -6.38 20.93
N THR A 192 12.21 -6.98 21.84
CA THR A 192 11.75 -7.33 23.19
C THR A 192 11.33 -6.09 23.97
N VAL A 193 12.11 -5.01 23.94
CA VAL A 193 11.72 -3.72 24.56
C VAL A 193 10.38 -3.25 23.99
N PHE A 194 10.23 -3.22 22.67
CA PHE A 194 9.00 -2.78 22.00
C PHE A 194 7.76 -3.63 22.36
N ASN A 195 7.94 -4.93 22.57
CA ASN A 195 6.86 -5.86 22.89
C ASN A 195 6.44 -5.85 24.37
N LEU A 196 7.33 -5.43 25.27
CA LEU A 196 7.05 -5.35 26.70
C LEU A 196 6.36 -4.04 27.10
N LEU A 197 6.48 -3.01 26.28
CA LEU A 197 5.76 -1.75 26.47
C LEU A 197 4.27 -1.92 26.13
N LYS A 198 3.42 -1.17 26.84
CA LYS A 198 1.98 -1.12 26.56
C LYS A 198 1.73 -0.60 25.16
N GLN A 199 0.63 -1.03 24.54
CA GLN A 199 0.39 -0.73 23.13
C GLN A 199 0.16 0.76 22.90
N GLU A 200 -0.47 1.44 23.86
CA GLU A 200 -0.84 2.86 23.82
C GLU A 200 0.28 3.79 24.32
N ASP A 201 1.44 3.27 24.76
CA ASP A 201 2.50 4.12 25.31
C ASP A 201 3.23 4.87 24.20
N PRO A 202 3.28 6.22 24.19
CA PRO A 202 4.01 7.00 23.18
C PRO A 202 5.51 6.68 23.11
N ILE A 203 6.08 6.09 24.17
CA ILE A 203 7.49 5.64 24.18
C ILE A 203 7.71 4.53 23.16
N ARG A 204 6.69 3.72 22.89
CA ARG A 204 6.72 2.66 21.89
C ARG A 204 7.03 3.21 20.50
N ALA A 205 6.50 4.40 20.18
CA ALA A 205 6.79 5.12 18.95
C ALA A 205 8.28 5.52 18.84
N ARG A 206 8.87 6.00 19.94
CA ARG A 206 10.30 6.35 20.01
C ARG A 206 11.21 5.13 19.88
N VAL A 207 10.87 4.02 20.54
CA VAL A 207 11.61 2.76 20.40
C VAL A 207 11.53 2.24 18.97
N PHE A 208 10.36 2.33 18.34
CA PHE A 208 10.17 1.93 16.95
C PHE A 208 10.98 2.78 15.96
N MET A 209 11.06 4.10 16.21
CA MET A 209 11.93 5.01 15.44
C MET A 209 13.40 4.58 15.51
N GLU A 210 13.90 4.22 16.70
CA GLU A 210 15.26 3.72 16.86
C GLU A 210 15.46 2.35 16.19
N ILE A 211 14.44 1.48 16.18
CA ILE A 211 14.46 0.22 15.41
C ILE A 211 14.60 0.52 13.91
N ILE A 212 13.83 1.45 13.34
CA ILE A 212 13.93 1.79 11.91
C ILE A 212 15.33 2.31 11.56
N LYS A 213 15.87 3.25 12.36
CA LYS A 213 17.24 3.75 12.16
C LYS A 213 18.29 2.64 12.22
N PHE A 214 18.12 1.71 13.15
CA PHE A 214 18.97 0.53 13.27
C PHE A 214 18.87 -0.36 12.03
N LEU A 215 17.66 -0.66 11.56
CA LEU A 215 17.45 -1.48 10.37
C LEU A 215 18.03 -0.84 9.12
N ARG A 216 17.90 0.49 8.99
CA ARG A 216 18.54 1.28 7.94
C ARG A 216 20.06 1.14 7.98
N ALA A 217 20.68 1.39 9.14
CA ALA A 217 22.14 1.32 9.30
C ALA A 217 22.76 -0.04 8.96
N TYR A 218 22.02 -1.13 9.12
CA TYR A 218 22.47 -2.49 8.86
C TYR A 218 21.83 -3.13 7.60
N GLY A 219 21.04 -2.38 6.81
CA GLY A 219 20.42 -2.88 5.59
C GLY A 219 19.42 -4.02 5.78
N MET A 220 18.72 -4.07 6.92
CA MET A 220 17.80 -5.17 7.29
C MET A 220 16.32 -4.83 7.05
N PHE A 221 16.02 -4.10 5.97
CA PHE A 221 14.67 -3.60 5.68
C PHE A 221 13.61 -4.70 5.51
N ASP A 222 13.99 -5.89 5.02
CA ASP A 222 13.07 -7.03 4.83
C ASP A 222 12.34 -7.41 6.12
N SER A 223 12.97 -7.22 7.27
CA SER A 223 12.36 -7.50 8.57
C SER A 223 11.24 -6.51 8.93
N LEU A 224 11.27 -5.28 8.39
CA LEU A 224 10.30 -4.21 8.62
C LEU A 224 9.04 -4.36 7.74
N ARG A 225 9.21 -4.86 6.51
CA ARG A 225 8.16 -4.93 5.47
C ARG A 225 6.80 -5.47 5.96
N PRO A 226 6.71 -6.58 6.72
CA PRO A 226 5.42 -7.12 7.17
C PRO A 226 4.65 -6.24 8.18
N TYR A 227 5.31 -5.22 8.73
CA TYR A 227 4.76 -4.35 9.76
C TYR A 227 4.31 -3.00 9.21
N LEU A 228 4.70 -2.64 7.98
CA LEU A 228 4.34 -1.36 7.36
C LEU A 228 2.83 -1.20 7.18
N ASP A 229 2.10 -2.30 6.93
CA ASP A 229 0.63 -2.28 6.83
C ASP A 229 -0.06 -1.93 8.16
N LYS A 230 0.58 -2.27 9.29
CA LYS A 230 0.06 -2.03 10.64
C LYS A 230 0.51 -0.71 11.22
N LEU A 231 1.46 -0.06 10.56
CA LEU A 231 2.06 1.19 11.02
C LEU A 231 1.02 2.31 11.22
N PRO A 232 0.03 2.53 10.32
CA PRO A 232 -1.01 3.53 10.55
C PRO A 232 -1.78 3.29 11.85
N ASP A 233 -2.22 2.05 12.10
CA ASP A 233 -2.96 1.68 13.32
C ASP A 233 -2.13 1.93 14.59
N TRP A 234 -0.81 1.69 14.52
CA TRP A 234 0.08 1.92 15.64
C TRP A 234 0.29 3.40 15.92
N ILE A 235 0.48 4.21 14.89
CA ILE A 235 0.62 5.67 15.02
C ILE A 235 -0.63 6.25 15.67
N ASP A 236 -1.82 5.83 15.22
CA ASP A 236 -3.10 6.24 15.82
C ASP A 236 -3.20 5.85 17.30
N SER A 237 -2.65 4.69 17.68
CA SER A 237 -2.66 4.24 19.09
C SER A 237 -1.68 4.98 19.98
N TRP A 238 -0.61 5.55 19.42
CA TRP A 238 0.44 6.24 20.18
C TRP A 238 0.15 7.70 20.43
N ASP A 239 -0.73 8.32 19.63
CA ASP A 239 -1.14 9.72 19.75
C ASP A 239 0.05 10.69 19.91
N CYS A 240 1.09 10.47 19.09
CA CYS A 240 2.38 11.17 19.19
C CYS A 240 2.44 12.52 18.45
N GLY A 241 1.33 12.95 17.85
CA GLY A 241 1.21 14.15 17.04
C GLY A 241 1.74 14.01 15.61
N GLU A 242 1.26 14.89 14.73
CA GLU A 242 1.51 14.85 13.29
C GLU A 242 2.99 15.08 12.92
N GLU A 243 3.71 15.91 13.69
CA GLU A 243 5.14 16.16 13.45
C GLU A 243 6.00 14.89 13.67
N PHE A 244 5.67 14.09 14.68
CA PHE A 244 6.38 12.84 14.95
C PHE A 244 6.03 11.78 13.91
N GLU A 245 4.75 11.65 13.55
CA GLU A 245 4.28 10.78 12.48
C GLU A 245 5.00 11.07 11.15
N ARG A 246 5.13 12.35 10.80
CA ARG A 246 5.85 12.80 9.60
C ARG A 246 7.32 12.41 9.61
N LYS A 247 7.99 12.54 10.76
CA LYS A 247 9.40 12.12 10.92
C LYS A 247 9.52 10.60 10.80
N LEU A 248 8.57 9.85 11.36
CA LEU A 248 8.56 8.40 11.30
C LEU A 248 8.43 7.89 9.87
N TYR A 249 7.48 8.42 9.09
CA TYR A 249 7.33 8.04 7.69
C TYR A 249 8.53 8.44 6.83
N GLN A 250 9.23 9.54 7.15
CA GLN A 250 10.47 9.91 6.47
C GLN A 250 11.60 8.90 6.71
N GLU A 251 11.77 8.42 7.95
CA GLU A 251 12.77 7.38 8.24
C GLU A 251 12.43 6.05 7.56
N VAL A 252 11.14 5.68 7.51
CA VAL A 252 10.69 4.51 6.75
C VAL A 252 11.00 4.67 5.27
N ALA A 253 10.73 5.85 4.70
CA ALA A 253 11.01 6.15 3.30
C ALA A 253 12.51 6.09 2.98
N ASP A 254 13.36 6.60 3.87
CA ASP A 254 14.81 6.53 3.74
C ASP A 254 15.31 5.09 3.80
N ALA A 255 14.82 4.31 4.77
CA ALA A 255 15.17 2.90 4.92
C ALA A 255 14.75 2.07 3.68
N ALA A 256 13.58 2.36 3.12
CA ALA A 256 13.10 1.71 1.91
C ALA A 256 13.95 2.07 0.67
N LEU A 257 14.33 3.35 0.54
CA LEU A 257 15.16 3.82 -0.58
C LEU A 257 16.55 3.19 -0.57
N GLU A 258 17.19 3.09 0.60
CA GLU A 258 18.50 2.43 0.75
C GLU A 258 18.44 0.93 0.50
N ALA A 259 17.28 0.31 0.73
CA ALA A 259 17.01 -1.10 0.40
C ALA A 259 16.68 -1.34 -1.08
N GLY A 260 16.53 -0.28 -1.90
CA GLY A 260 16.15 -0.37 -3.31
C GLY A 260 14.65 -0.57 -3.55
N GLU A 261 13.81 -0.35 -2.54
CA GLU A 261 12.35 -0.44 -2.62
C GLU A 261 11.75 0.95 -2.91
N ASP A 262 11.96 1.45 -4.13
CA ASP A 262 11.60 2.81 -4.56
C ASP A 262 10.10 3.11 -4.42
N GLU A 263 9.23 2.14 -4.74
CA GLU A 263 7.77 2.29 -4.66
C GLU A 263 7.29 2.46 -3.21
N LEU A 264 7.78 1.62 -2.29
CA LEU A 264 7.49 1.73 -0.86
C LEU A 264 8.02 3.03 -0.27
N SER A 265 9.19 3.48 -0.72
CA SER A 265 9.75 4.78 -0.33
C SER A 265 8.83 5.92 -0.76
N TYR A 266 8.38 5.92 -2.02
CA TYR A 266 7.46 6.92 -2.54
C TYR A 266 6.12 6.95 -1.80
N GLU A 267 5.50 5.79 -1.59
CA GLU A 267 4.25 5.68 -0.83
C GLU A 267 4.38 6.20 0.62
N SER A 268 5.51 5.93 1.27
CA SER A 268 5.79 6.42 2.63
C SER A 268 5.93 7.94 2.66
N ILE A 269 6.53 8.55 1.64
CA ILE A 269 6.62 10.01 1.52
C ILE A 269 5.24 10.62 1.29
N LEU A 270 4.40 10.01 0.44
CA LEU A 270 3.02 10.47 0.28
C LEU A 270 2.23 10.40 1.58
N LYS A 271 2.41 9.33 2.38
CA LYS A 271 1.84 9.25 3.73
C LYS A 271 2.35 10.37 4.62
N ALA A 272 3.65 10.67 4.60
CA ALA A 272 4.22 11.81 5.34
C ALA A 272 3.63 13.15 4.89
N LEU A 273 3.39 13.37 3.59
CA LEU A 273 2.79 14.60 3.08
C LEU A 273 1.32 14.76 3.49
N ARG A 274 0.59 13.67 3.67
CA ARG A 274 -0.81 13.69 4.13
C ARG A 274 -0.97 14.03 5.62
N THR A 275 0.14 14.17 6.35
CA THR A 275 0.17 14.59 7.76
C THR A 275 0.17 16.11 7.94
N PHE A 276 0.32 16.90 6.88
CA PHE A 276 0.19 18.36 6.98
C PHE A 276 -1.27 18.76 7.09
N ASP A 277 -1.56 19.81 7.85
CA ASP A 277 -2.92 20.34 7.93
C ASP A 277 -3.27 21.08 6.61
N ASP A 278 -4.28 20.57 5.91
CA ASP A 278 -4.71 21.11 4.61
C ASP A 278 -5.24 22.57 4.74
N ASP A 279 -5.67 22.96 5.95
CA ASP A 279 -6.20 24.30 6.22
C ASP A 279 -5.10 25.31 6.64
N ASP A 280 -3.92 24.84 7.04
CA ASP A 280 -2.82 25.69 7.51
C ASP A 280 -1.83 26.01 6.38
N LYS A 281 -2.07 27.16 5.71
CA LYS A 281 -1.22 27.64 4.63
C LYS A 281 0.24 27.91 5.06
N GLU A 282 0.47 28.31 6.31
CA GLU A 282 1.83 28.57 6.79
C GLU A 282 2.58 27.25 6.96
N GLU A 283 1.91 26.20 7.44
CA GLU A 283 2.49 24.87 7.55
C GLU A 283 2.77 24.26 6.16
N LEU A 284 1.83 24.38 5.22
CA LEU A 284 1.97 23.87 3.84
C LEU A 284 3.11 24.54 3.06
N SER A 285 3.38 25.81 3.36
CA SER A 285 4.47 26.58 2.74
C SER A 285 5.77 26.54 3.53
N SER A 286 5.83 25.79 4.64
CA SER A 286 7.04 25.66 5.47
C SER A 286 8.21 25.03 4.69
N ASP A 287 9.46 25.35 5.08
CA ASP A 287 10.66 24.76 4.47
C ASP A 287 10.64 23.21 4.56
N GLN A 288 10.09 22.65 5.64
CA GLN A 288 9.93 21.21 5.77
C GLN A 288 8.94 20.64 4.74
N ALA A 289 7.76 21.26 4.60
CA ALA A 289 6.76 20.85 3.60
C ALA A 289 7.30 20.91 2.18
N GLN A 290 8.01 22.01 1.86
CA GLN A 290 8.63 22.20 0.54
C GLN A 290 9.66 21.12 0.26
N ARG A 291 10.56 20.80 1.20
CA ARG A 291 11.58 19.76 1.03
C ARG A 291 10.98 18.38 0.78
N ILE A 292 9.98 17.98 1.56
CA ILE A 292 9.33 16.67 1.41
C ILE A 292 8.55 16.63 0.08
N SER A 293 7.86 17.71 -0.28
CA SER A 293 7.09 17.80 -1.52
C SER A 293 8.00 17.73 -2.75
N LEU A 294 9.12 18.47 -2.75
CA LEU A 294 10.14 18.39 -3.80
C LEU A 294 10.72 16.99 -3.94
N ARG A 295 10.98 16.32 -2.81
CA ARG A 295 11.47 14.94 -2.82
C ARG A 295 10.44 14.01 -3.47
N ALA A 296 9.17 14.12 -3.10
CA ALA A 296 8.09 13.32 -3.69
C ALA A 296 8.00 13.54 -5.21
N VAL A 297 8.00 14.80 -5.66
CA VAL A 297 7.94 15.17 -7.08
C VAL A 297 9.14 14.61 -7.84
N LYS A 298 10.35 14.76 -7.30
CA LYS A 298 11.58 14.21 -7.91
C LYS A 298 11.50 12.69 -8.06
N MET A 299 11.01 11.97 -7.04
CA MET A 299 10.86 10.52 -7.08
C MET A 299 9.80 10.07 -8.09
N ALA A 300 8.63 10.72 -8.09
CA ALA A 300 7.55 10.44 -9.03
C ALA A 300 8.00 10.63 -10.49
N ILE A 301 8.67 11.75 -10.78
CA ILE A 301 9.15 12.08 -12.13
C ILE A 301 10.25 11.12 -12.57
N SER A 302 11.23 10.83 -11.69
CA SER A 302 12.37 9.97 -12.01
C SER A 302 12.03 8.48 -12.10
N SER A 303 10.94 8.04 -11.47
CA SER A 303 10.52 6.64 -11.51
C SER A 303 10.11 6.22 -12.92
N ASN A 304 10.58 5.04 -13.34
CA ASN A 304 10.25 4.45 -14.63
C ASN A 304 8.90 3.71 -14.63
N THR A 305 8.32 3.44 -13.46
CA THR A 305 7.07 2.67 -13.31
C THR A 305 5.89 3.55 -12.92
N HIS A 306 6.16 4.74 -12.37
CA HIS A 306 5.12 5.68 -11.95
C HIS A 306 4.69 6.61 -13.10
N PHE A 307 3.48 6.43 -13.61
CA PHE A 307 2.95 7.19 -14.75
C PHE A 307 1.72 8.07 -14.43
N LEU A 308 1.10 7.88 -13.27
CA LEU A 308 -0.12 8.59 -12.87
C LEU A 308 0.21 9.56 -11.75
N PHE A 309 0.07 10.86 -12.00
CA PHE A 309 0.49 11.93 -11.08
C PHE A 309 -0.69 12.59 -10.34
N GLN A 310 -1.91 12.07 -10.48
CA GLN A 310 -3.11 12.65 -9.88
C GLN A 310 -3.06 12.62 -8.35
N ASP A 311 -2.47 11.57 -7.78
CA ASP A 311 -2.28 11.36 -6.35
C ASP A 311 -1.40 12.46 -5.72
N ILE A 312 -0.26 12.78 -6.33
CA ILE A 312 0.68 13.78 -5.85
C ILE A 312 0.20 15.21 -6.14
N ARG A 313 -0.46 15.43 -7.28
CA ARG A 313 -1.03 16.74 -7.65
C ARG A 313 -2.18 17.16 -6.73
N ALA A 314 -2.88 16.19 -6.15
CA ALA A 314 -3.96 16.45 -5.20
C ALA A 314 -3.45 16.91 -3.81
N VAL A 315 -2.16 16.75 -3.50
CA VAL A 315 -1.59 17.10 -2.19
C VAL A 315 -1.43 18.63 -2.08
N PRO A 316 -2.01 19.29 -1.07
CA PRO A 316 -1.95 20.76 -0.95
C PRO A 316 -0.54 21.32 -0.80
N SER A 317 0.36 20.64 -0.09
CA SER A 317 1.75 21.07 0.06
C SER A 317 2.54 21.03 -1.26
N VAL A 318 2.15 20.14 -2.18
CA VAL A 318 2.71 20.07 -3.54
C VAL A 318 2.16 21.21 -4.39
N GLN A 319 0.89 21.57 -4.24
CA GLN A 319 0.30 22.73 -4.93
C GLN A 319 0.95 24.04 -4.48
N ALA A 320 1.33 24.16 -3.20
CA ALA A 320 2.08 25.30 -2.67
C ALA A 320 3.50 25.45 -3.28
N LEU A 321 4.03 24.41 -3.93
CA LEU A 321 5.30 24.52 -4.67
C LEU A 321 5.22 25.45 -5.87
N SER A 322 4.03 25.77 -6.38
CA SER A 322 3.87 26.73 -7.47
C SER A 322 4.43 28.12 -7.15
N GLU A 323 4.38 28.53 -5.88
CA GLU A 323 4.89 29.83 -5.42
C GLU A 323 6.41 29.80 -5.16
N SER A 324 6.92 28.71 -4.59
CA SER A 324 8.33 28.61 -4.17
C SER A 324 9.24 28.02 -5.25
N HIS A 325 8.74 27.05 -6.01
CA HIS A 325 9.47 26.23 -6.98
C HIS A 325 8.66 26.06 -8.27
N PRO A 326 8.36 27.17 -8.99
CA PRO A 326 7.44 27.17 -10.13
C PRO A 326 7.86 26.21 -11.26
N ILE A 327 9.17 26.05 -11.49
CA ILE A 327 9.70 25.16 -12.53
C ILE A 327 9.35 23.68 -12.26
N TYR A 328 9.37 23.25 -10.98
CA TYR A 328 8.95 21.90 -10.61
C TYR A 328 7.46 21.69 -10.76
N SER A 329 6.66 22.70 -10.39
CA SER A 329 5.20 22.66 -10.56
C SER A 329 4.82 22.56 -12.04
N GLN A 330 5.43 23.40 -12.89
CA GLN A 330 5.23 23.38 -14.33
C GLN A 330 5.58 22.02 -14.92
N LEU A 331 6.72 21.43 -14.53
CA LEU A 331 7.11 20.11 -14.97
C LEU A 331 6.12 19.03 -14.53
N LEU A 332 5.63 19.09 -13.29
CA LEU A 332 4.61 18.15 -12.81
C LEU A 332 3.31 18.25 -13.61
N ASP A 333 2.85 19.47 -13.90
CA ASP A 333 1.64 19.70 -14.72
C ASP A 333 1.83 19.18 -16.16
N ILE A 334 3.02 19.34 -16.74
CA ILE A 334 3.36 18.78 -18.06
C ILE A 334 3.18 17.26 -18.06
N PHE A 335 3.76 16.57 -17.08
CA PHE A 335 3.68 15.11 -16.98
C PHE A 335 2.26 14.62 -16.67
N ALA A 336 1.51 15.36 -15.86
CA ALA A 336 0.15 14.99 -15.47
C ALA A 336 -0.85 15.13 -16.63
N GLU A 337 -0.82 16.24 -17.36
CA GLU A 337 -1.93 16.62 -18.26
C GLU A 337 -1.49 16.88 -19.71
N GLN A 338 -0.28 17.40 -19.93
CA GLN A 338 0.16 17.92 -21.23
C GLN A 338 0.92 16.88 -22.07
N ASP A 339 1.38 17.29 -23.26
CA ASP A 339 1.93 16.39 -24.28
C ASP A 339 3.44 16.60 -24.51
N LEU A 340 4.01 15.82 -25.42
CA LEU A 340 5.44 15.86 -25.73
C LEU A 340 5.91 17.22 -26.28
N GLU A 341 5.04 17.93 -27.03
CA GLU A 341 5.35 19.27 -27.55
C GLU A 341 5.58 20.26 -26.40
N ASP A 342 4.71 20.27 -25.39
CA ASP A 342 4.85 21.13 -24.21
C ASP A 342 6.13 20.81 -23.40
N TYR A 343 6.51 19.52 -23.33
CA TYR A 343 7.76 19.12 -22.70
C TYR A 343 9.00 19.61 -23.46
N ASN A 344 8.95 19.59 -24.80
CA ASN A 344 10.04 20.13 -25.62
C ASN A 344 10.16 21.65 -25.45
N ASP A 345 9.03 22.37 -25.46
CA ASP A 345 8.99 23.81 -25.21
C ASP A 345 9.57 24.15 -23.82
N PHE A 346 9.21 23.37 -22.80
CA PHE A 346 9.79 23.49 -21.45
C PHE A 346 11.31 23.29 -21.45
N ASN A 347 11.82 22.29 -22.17
CA ASN A 347 13.24 22.02 -22.25
C ASN A 347 14.00 23.13 -23.02
N ASP A 348 13.34 23.76 -24.00
CA ASP A 348 13.88 24.90 -24.73
C ASP A 348 13.86 26.20 -23.91
N GLU A 349 12.86 26.39 -23.05
CA GLU A 349 12.78 27.51 -22.12
C GLU A 349 13.82 27.37 -20.98
N HIS A 350 13.97 26.17 -20.41
CA HIS A 350 14.80 25.89 -19.22
C HIS A 350 16.06 25.09 -19.54
N LYS A 351 16.82 25.51 -20.57
CA LYS A 351 18.02 24.79 -21.05
C LYS A 351 19.03 24.53 -19.92
N GLY A 352 19.41 23.27 -19.75
CA GLY A 352 20.38 22.82 -18.75
C GLY A 352 19.82 22.64 -17.33
N TRP A 353 18.56 22.99 -17.07
CA TRP A 353 17.95 22.82 -15.74
C TRP A 353 17.78 21.34 -15.37
N ILE A 354 17.37 20.49 -16.33
CA ILE A 354 17.19 19.05 -16.14
C ILE A 354 18.51 18.37 -15.70
N GLU A 355 19.63 18.76 -16.32
CA GLU A 355 20.97 18.25 -15.98
C GLU A 355 21.43 18.74 -14.61
N GLN A 356 21.20 20.01 -14.28
CA GLN A 356 21.51 20.56 -12.96
C GLN A 356 20.78 19.81 -11.84
N GLN A 357 19.54 19.38 -12.09
CA GLN A 357 18.73 18.61 -11.15
C GLN A 357 19.00 17.10 -11.18
N LYS A 358 19.98 16.65 -11.98
CA LYS A 358 20.38 15.24 -12.14
C LYS A 358 19.28 14.32 -12.64
N PHE A 359 18.34 14.86 -13.40
CA PHE A 359 17.34 14.06 -14.09
C PHE A 359 17.93 13.46 -15.37
N ASP A 360 17.51 12.23 -15.70
CA ASP A 360 17.90 11.56 -16.93
C ASP A 360 16.96 11.99 -18.08
N GLN A 361 17.45 12.88 -18.94
CA GLN A 361 16.69 13.41 -20.08
C GLN A 361 16.11 12.31 -20.97
N VAL A 362 16.86 11.22 -21.19
CA VAL A 362 16.43 10.13 -22.08
C VAL A 362 15.24 9.39 -21.48
N LYS A 363 15.29 9.12 -20.17
CA LYS A 363 14.17 8.48 -19.45
C LYS A 363 12.94 9.38 -19.42
N LEU A 364 13.10 10.67 -19.14
CA LEU A 364 11.99 11.62 -19.11
C LEU A 364 11.33 11.76 -20.49
N HIS A 365 12.12 11.89 -21.54
CA HIS A 365 11.60 11.98 -22.90
C HIS A 365 10.88 10.69 -23.34
N ARG A 366 11.41 9.51 -22.96
CA ARG A 366 10.72 8.24 -23.18
C ARG A 366 9.39 8.20 -22.44
N LYS A 367 9.38 8.61 -21.18
CA LYS A 367 8.18 8.64 -20.34
C LYS A 367 7.12 9.57 -20.93
N MET A 368 7.49 10.77 -21.38
CA MET A 368 6.56 11.70 -22.04
C MET A 368 5.99 11.15 -23.33
N ARG A 369 6.76 10.42 -24.15
CA ARG A 369 6.23 9.73 -25.34
C ARG A 369 5.15 8.70 -24.97
N LEU A 370 5.37 7.90 -23.93
CA LEU A 370 4.38 6.92 -23.45
C LEU A 370 3.10 7.60 -22.96
N LEU A 371 3.24 8.69 -22.20
CA LEU A 371 2.11 9.45 -21.67
C LEU A 371 1.31 10.17 -22.78
N THR A 372 2.00 10.75 -23.75
CA THR A 372 1.38 11.39 -24.93
C THR A 372 0.61 10.37 -25.77
N PHE A 373 1.14 9.16 -25.94
CA PHE A 373 0.42 8.07 -26.60
C PHE A 373 -0.88 7.74 -25.84
N ALA A 374 -0.82 7.61 -24.51
CA ALA A 374 -1.99 7.32 -23.69
C ALA A 374 -3.07 8.41 -23.82
N SER A 375 -2.68 9.69 -23.82
CA SER A 375 -3.60 10.80 -24.05
C SER A 375 -4.21 10.80 -25.44
N LEU A 376 -3.41 10.55 -26.47
CA LEU A 376 -3.90 10.43 -27.84
C LEU A 376 -4.96 9.31 -27.97
N ALA A 377 -4.72 8.19 -27.29
CA ALA A 377 -5.65 7.07 -27.24
C ALA A 377 -6.93 7.42 -26.46
N ALA A 378 -6.83 8.13 -25.34
CA ALA A 378 -7.97 8.58 -24.55
C ALA A 378 -8.83 9.62 -25.30
N ALA A 379 -8.20 10.48 -26.10
CA ALA A 379 -8.86 11.55 -26.85
C ALA A 379 -9.57 11.06 -28.13
N THR A 380 -9.27 9.84 -28.60
CA THR A 380 -9.79 9.33 -29.88
C THR A 380 -11.06 8.48 -29.66
N PRO A 381 -12.26 8.99 -29.99
CA PRO A 381 -13.53 8.29 -29.71
C PRO A 381 -13.77 7.08 -30.61
N SER A 382 -13.19 7.06 -31.80
CA SER A 382 -13.31 5.95 -32.76
C SER A 382 -12.65 4.66 -32.27
N ARG A 383 -11.81 4.72 -31.23
CA ARG A 383 -10.96 3.60 -30.74
C ARG A 383 -10.04 3.00 -31.80
N GLU A 384 -9.85 3.69 -32.92
CA GLU A 384 -8.92 3.33 -33.98
C GLU A 384 -8.02 4.54 -34.23
N ILE A 385 -6.70 4.33 -34.18
CA ILE A 385 -5.70 5.38 -34.34
C ILE A 385 -4.75 5.00 -35.47
N GLU A 386 -4.62 5.85 -36.48
CA GLU A 386 -3.68 5.66 -37.58
C GLU A 386 -2.22 5.82 -37.12
N TYR A 387 -1.31 5.02 -37.68
CA TYR A 387 0.11 5.08 -37.35
C TYR A 387 0.73 6.44 -37.64
N ALA A 388 0.32 7.12 -38.72
CA ALA A 388 0.78 8.48 -39.05
C ALA A 388 0.45 9.50 -37.94
N LYS A 389 -0.73 9.39 -37.32
CA LYS A 389 -1.14 10.26 -36.21
C LYS A 389 -0.29 10.00 -34.96
N ILE A 390 0.02 8.73 -34.69
CA ILE A 390 0.88 8.31 -33.57
C ILE A 390 2.31 8.80 -33.81
N ALA A 391 2.87 8.54 -34.99
CA ALA A 391 4.23 8.96 -35.38
C ALA A 391 4.42 10.48 -35.24
N LYS A 392 3.43 11.25 -35.70
CA LYS A 392 3.43 12.71 -35.56
C LYS A 392 3.42 13.15 -34.09
N ALA A 393 2.53 12.59 -33.27
CA ALA A 393 2.40 12.97 -31.86
C ALA A 393 3.63 12.59 -31.01
N LEU A 394 4.25 11.44 -31.29
CA LEU A 394 5.45 10.99 -30.57
C LEU A 394 6.76 11.54 -31.17
N GLN A 395 6.69 12.20 -32.32
CA GLN A 395 7.83 12.70 -33.09
C GLN A 395 8.85 11.58 -33.36
N ILE A 396 8.36 10.48 -33.92
CA ILE A 396 9.16 9.29 -34.26
C ILE A 396 8.90 8.86 -35.72
N PRO A 397 9.82 8.12 -36.33
CA PRO A 397 9.56 7.46 -37.61
C PRO A 397 8.37 6.49 -37.52
N GLU A 398 7.63 6.31 -38.61
CA GLU A 398 6.47 5.41 -38.65
C GLU A 398 6.83 3.94 -38.39
N GLU A 399 8.07 3.53 -38.71
CA GLU A 399 8.59 2.18 -38.49
C GLU A 399 8.73 1.82 -37.00
N ASP A 400 8.95 2.82 -36.14
CA ASP A 400 9.12 2.62 -34.71
C ASP A 400 7.79 2.56 -33.94
N VAL A 401 6.68 2.96 -34.57
CA VAL A 401 5.35 3.05 -33.93
C VAL A 401 4.94 1.73 -33.27
N GLU A 402 5.27 0.60 -33.90
CA GLU A 402 4.93 -0.72 -33.36
C GLU A 402 5.68 -1.02 -32.06
N MET A 403 6.97 -0.65 -31.98
CA MET A 403 7.78 -0.83 -30.77
C MET A 403 7.22 0.02 -29.62
N TRP A 404 6.86 1.27 -29.91
CA TRP A 404 6.26 2.17 -28.92
C TRP A 404 4.88 1.70 -28.47
N ALA A 405 4.04 1.21 -29.37
CA ALA A 405 2.75 0.65 -29.02
C ALA A 405 2.89 -0.57 -28.08
N ILE A 406 3.89 -1.43 -28.31
CA ILE A 406 4.20 -2.56 -27.41
C ILE A 406 4.63 -2.04 -26.03
N ASP A 407 5.50 -1.02 -25.98
CA ASP A 407 5.98 -0.47 -24.71
C ASP A 407 4.87 0.21 -23.89
N VAL A 408 3.95 0.93 -24.55
CA VAL A 408 2.77 1.53 -23.89
C VAL A 408 1.84 0.46 -23.33
N ILE A 409 1.67 -0.66 -24.05
CA ILE A 409 0.89 -1.81 -23.55
C ILE A 409 1.58 -2.46 -22.35
N ARG A 410 2.91 -2.64 -22.40
CA ARG A 410 3.69 -3.18 -21.28
C ARG A 410 3.64 -2.28 -20.04
N ALA A 411 3.60 -0.97 -20.24
CA ALA A 411 3.42 0.01 -19.17
C ALA A 411 2.00 0.02 -18.58
N GLY A 412 1.03 -0.70 -19.19
CA GLY A 412 -0.35 -0.77 -18.70
C GLY A 412 -1.18 0.51 -18.93
N LEU A 413 -0.67 1.44 -19.73
CA LEU A 413 -1.36 2.70 -20.02
C LEU A 413 -2.49 2.53 -21.05
N VAL A 414 -2.30 1.61 -21.99
CA VAL A 414 -3.27 1.31 -23.05
C VAL A 414 -3.33 -0.20 -23.28
N GLU A 415 -4.53 -0.73 -23.47
CA GLU A 415 -4.74 -2.11 -23.93
C GLU A 415 -5.33 -2.04 -25.34
N GLY A 416 -4.76 -2.81 -26.27
CA GLY A 416 -5.19 -2.76 -27.66
C GLY A 416 -4.54 -3.83 -28.54
N LYS A 417 -4.86 -3.77 -29.83
CA LYS A 417 -4.32 -4.67 -30.86
C LYS A 417 -3.72 -3.85 -32.00
N LEU A 418 -2.56 -4.27 -32.46
CA LEU A 418 -1.91 -3.69 -33.64
C LEU A 418 -2.48 -4.34 -34.90
N SER A 419 -2.88 -3.53 -35.87
CA SER A 419 -3.32 -3.98 -37.20
C SER A 419 -2.36 -3.47 -38.26
N GLN A 420 -1.22 -4.16 -38.41
CA GLN A 420 -0.16 -3.81 -39.35
C GLN A 420 -0.66 -3.66 -40.81
N LYS A 421 -1.57 -4.53 -41.27
CA LYS A 421 -2.14 -4.43 -42.63
C LYS A 421 -2.92 -3.15 -42.91
N ARG A 422 -3.48 -2.54 -41.87
CA ARG A 422 -4.27 -1.31 -41.98
C ARG A 422 -3.48 -0.09 -41.51
N SER A 423 -2.25 -0.27 -41.01
CA SER A 423 -1.47 0.77 -40.34
C SER A 423 -2.27 1.50 -39.25
N MET A 424 -3.00 0.73 -38.43
CA MET A 424 -3.86 1.24 -37.36
C MET A 424 -3.65 0.49 -36.05
N PHE A 425 -3.79 1.23 -34.95
CA PHE A 425 -3.85 0.72 -33.59
C PHE A 425 -5.30 0.71 -33.09
N LEU A 426 -5.79 -0.47 -32.72
CA LEU A 426 -7.14 -0.70 -32.22
C LEU A 426 -7.12 -0.67 -30.69
N VAL A 427 -7.76 0.34 -30.11
CA VAL A 427 -7.80 0.58 -28.66
C VAL A 427 -8.96 -0.20 -28.04
N HIS A 428 -8.67 -0.98 -26.99
CA HIS A 428 -9.70 -1.65 -26.20
C HIS A 428 -10.01 -0.86 -24.91
N LYS A 429 -8.96 -0.46 -24.19
CA LYS A 429 -9.04 0.25 -22.92
C LYS A 429 -7.88 1.22 -22.81
N VAL A 430 -8.12 2.36 -22.16
CA VAL A 430 -7.10 3.38 -21.89
C VAL A 430 -7.19 3.77 -20.43
N THR A 431 -6.03 3.90 -19.80
CA THR A 431 -5.89 4.50 -18.48
C THR A 431 -5.86 6.02 -18.64
N TYR A 432 -6.84 6.72 -18.08
CA TYR A 432 -6.89 8.18 -18.12
C TYR A 432 -5.87 8.76 -17.13
N ARG A 433 -4.95 9.60 -17.63
CA ARG A 433 -3.96 10.30 -16.77
C ARG A 433 -4.61 11.27 -15.78
N VAL A 434 -5.68 11.93 -16.23
CA VAL A 434 -6.50 12.85 -15.44
C VAL A 434 -7.95 12.41 -15.53
N PHE A 435 -8.56 12.11 -14.38
CA PHE A 435 -9.97 11.77 -14.30
C PHE A 435 -10.76 12.92 -13.65
N GLY A 436 -11.40 13.74 -14.50
CA GLY A 436 -12.14 14.94 -14.08
C GLY A 436 -13.65 14.81 -14.23
N GLN A 437 -14.34 15.93 -14.01
CA GLN A 437 -15.81 15.99 -14.01
C GLN A 437 -16.44 15.49 -15.32
N ARG A 438 -15.82 15.78 -16.47
CA ARG A 438 -16.32 15.34 -17.78
C ARG A 438 -16.35 13.82 -17.87
N GLN A 439 -15.27 13.17 -17.42
CA GLN A 439 -15.17 11.71 -17.42
C GLN A 439 -16.17 11.08 -16.45
N TYR A 440 -16.42 11.70 -15.29
CA TYR A 440 -17.49 11.29 -14.38
C TYR A 440 -18.88 11.37 -15.03
N GLN A 441 -19.18 12.43 -15.77
CA GLN A 441 -20.46 12.58 -16.47
C GLN A 441 -20.64 11.54 -17.58
N GLU A 442 -19.58 11.27 -18.36
CA GLU A 442 -19.59 10.21 -19.36
C GLU A 442 -19.81 8.83 -18.71
N LEU A 443 -19.14 8.56 -17.58
CA LEU A 443 -19.31 7.31 -16.84
C LEU A 443 -20.73 7.16 -16.29
N ALA A 444 -21.29 8.21 -15.68
CA ALA A 444 -22.65 8.22 -15.17
C ALA A 444 -23.66 7.90 -16.29
N THR A 445 -23.51 8.55 -17.45
CA THR A 445 -24.37 8.29 -18.62
C THR A 445 -24.28 6.85 -19.10
N ARG A 446 -23.08 6.27 -19.13
CA ARG A 446 -22.88 4.86 -19.53
C ARG A 446 -23.49 3.90 -18.51
N VAL A 447 -23.35 4.17 -17.22
CA VAL A 447 -23.94 3.37 -16.13
C VAL A 447 -25.47 3.44 -16.19
N ASP A 448 -26.05 4.61 -16.44
CA ASP A 448 -27.49 4.77 -16.59
C ASP A 448 -28.02 4.03 -17.82
N HIS A 449 -27.29 4.05 -18.93
CA HIS A 449 -27.63 3.26 -20.10
C HIS A 449 -27.58 1.75 -19.82
N TRP A 450 -26.56 1.28 -19.10
CA TRP A 450 -26.45 -0.12 -18.67
C TRP A 450 -27.59 -0.51 -17.72
N ARG A 451 -27.93 0.36 -16.77
CA ARG A 451 -29.06 0.18 -15.87
C ARG A 451 -30.36 0.03 -16.64
N ALA A 452 -30.64 0.91 -17.60
CA ALA A 452 -31.82 0.83 -18.44
C ALA A 452 -31.85 -0.48 -19.27
N THR A 453 -30.70 -0.87 -19.82
CA THR A 453 -30.58 -2.12 -20.59
C THR A 453 -30.84 -3.36 -19.74
N LEU A 454 -30.28 -3.42 -18.52
CA LEU A 454 -30.52 -4.52 -17.58
C LEU A 454 -31.96 -4.57 -17.10
N GLN A 455 -32.60 -3.41 -16.89
CA GLN A 455 -34.03 -3.34 -16.56
C GLN A 455 -34.90 -3.87 -17.71
N ASN A 456 -34.56 -3.54 -18.96
CA ASN A 456 -35.25 -4.07 -20.13
C ASN A 456 -35.09 -5.59 -20.24
N VAL A 457 -33.88 -6.11 -20.07
CA VAL A 457 -33.62 -7.57 -20.09
C VAL A 457 -34.38 -8.28 -18.96
N LEU A 458 -34.42 -7.71 -17.76
CA LEU A 458 -35.20 -8.25 -16.65
C LEU A 458 -36.71 -8.24 -16.97
N GLY A 459 -37.21 -7.18 -17.62
CA GLY A 459 -38.58 -7.08 -18.09
C GLY A 459 -38.92 -8.19 -19.08
N VAL A 460 -38.08 -8.39 -20.10
CA VAL A 460 -38.23 -9.47 -21.09
C VAL A 460 -38.18 -10.84 -20.43
N LEU A 461 -37.24 -11.08 -19.50
CA LEU A 461 -37.15 -12.37 -18.80
C LEU A 461 -38.39 -12.66 -17.95
N LYS A 462 -38.95 -11.65 -17.27
CA LYS A 462 -40.20 -11.80 -16.52
C LYS A 462 -41.37 -12.12 -17.44
N GLN A 463 -41.48 -11.39 -18.56
CA GLN A 463 -42.52 -11.60 -19.55
C GLN A 463 -42.42 -13.00 -20.19
N GLU A 464 -41.22 -13.45 -20.55
CA GLU A 464 -41.01 -14.80 -21.08
C GLU A 464 -41.28 -15.88 -20.04
N HIS A 465 -40.96 -15.65 -18.77
CA HIS A 465 -41.31 -16.57 -17.70
C HIS A 465 -42.83 -16.68 -17.52
N GLU A 466 -43.57 -15.57 -17.58
CA GLU A 466 -45.03 -15.55 -17.53
C GLU A 466 -45.68 -16.18 -18.78
N ASN A 467 -45.13 -15.92 -19.96
CA ASN A 467 -45.55 -16.53 -21.22
C ASN A 467 -45.34 -18.05 -21.20
N ALA A 468 -44.18 -18.52 -20.74
CA ALA A 468 -43.86 -19.93 -20.63
C ALA A 468 -44.75 -20.63 -19.59
N LYS A 469 -45.04 -19.98 -18.47
CA LYS A 469 -46.00 -20.48 -17.47
C LYS A 469 -47.41 -20.59 -18.06
N SER A 470 -47.87 -19.54 -18.74
CA SER A 470 -49.18 -19.50 -19.40
C SER A 470 -49.30 -20.55 -20.52
N GLN A 471 -48.23 -20.78 -21.29
CA GLN A 471 -48.19 -21.84 -22.29
C GLN A 471 -48.27 -23.23 -21.66
N ARG A 472 -47.50 -23.50 -20.60
CA ARG A 472 -47.60 -24.76 -19.86
C ARG A 472 -48.99 -24.99 -19.27
N GLU A 473 -49.62 -23.95 -18.74
CA GLU A 473 -51.00 -24.03 -18.22
C GLU A 473 -52.00 -24.33 -19.34
N ARG A 474 -51.86 -23.71 -20.52
CA ARG A 474 -52.70 -24.00 -21.70
C ARG A 474 -52.49 -25.43 -22.21
N GLU A 475 -51.24 -25.88 -22.32
CA GLU A 475 -50.92 -27.26 -22.72
C GLU A 475 -51.48 -28.29 -21.74
N MET A 476 -51.41 -28.01 -20.43
CA MET A 476 -51.98 -28.85 -19.38
C MET A 476 -53.50 -28.91 -19.46
N GLN A 477 -54.17 -27.78 -19.68
CA GLN A 477 -55.62 -27.72 -19.87
C GLN A 477 -56.05 -28.44 -21.15
N ASP A 478 -55.29 -28.34 -22.24
CA ASP A 478 -55.57 -29.05 -23.48
C ASP A 478 -55.33 -30.57 -23.33
N LEU A 479 -54.31 -30.99 -22.58
CA LEU A 479 -54.10 -32.39 -22.22
C LEU A 479 -55.24 -32.92 -21.35
N GLU A 480 -55.68 -32.15 -20.34
CA GLU A 480 -56.81 -32.51 -19.49
C GLU A 480 -58.12 -32.63 -20.28
N ARG A 481 -58.38 -31.70 -21.20
CA ARG A 481 -59.51 -31.78 -22.14
C ARG A 481 -59.43 -33.02 -23.03
N LYS A 482 -58.25 -33.35 -23.56
CA LYS A 482 -58.04 -34.56 -24.37
C LYS A 482 -58.23 -35.84 -23.55
N MET A 483 -57.77 -35.87 -22.30
CA MET A 483 -57.98 -36.99 -21.37
C MET A 483 -59.46 -37.16 -21.01
N ASN A 484 -60.17 -36.07 -20.73
CA ASN A 484 -61.62 -36.11 -20.46
C ASN A 484 -62.44 -36.53 -21.69
N ASN A 485 -62.04 -36.09 -22.89
CA ASN A 485 -62.70 -36.50 -24.13
C ASN A 485 -62.39 -37.95 -24.52
N ALA A 486 -61.20 -38.46 -24.20
CA ALA A 486 -60.86 -39.88 -24.34
C ALA A 486 -61.60 -40.77 -23.32
N GLY A 487 -61.95 -40.23 -22.14
CA GLY A 487 -62.76 -40.89 -21.12
C GLY A 487 -64.26 -41.00 -21.46
N MET A 488 -64.78 -40.19 -22.40
CA MET A 488 -66.17 -40.25 -22.89
C MET A 488 -66.33 -41.01 -24.22
N GLY A 489 -65.31 -41.74 -24.65
CA GLY A 489 -65.27 -42.51 -25.91
C GLY A 489 -65.58 -44.00 -25.81
N GLN A 490 -66.23 -44.48 -24.73
CA GLN A 490 -66.83 -45.83 -24.68
C GLN A 490 -68.32 -45.70 -24.38
N GLY A 491 -69.12 -45.50 -25.44
CA GLY A 491 -70.57 -45.58 -25.33
C GLY A 491 -71.29 -44.69 -26.33
N VAL A 492 -71.57 -45.25 -27.50
CA VAL A 492 -72.92 -45.29 -28.12
C VAL A 492 -72.77 -45.52 -29.63
N GLN A 493 -73.08 -46.77 -29.98
CA GLN A 493 -73.51 -47.25 -31.28
C GLN A 493 -74.44 -46.30 -32.03
N GLY A 494 -74.09 -46.06 -33.30
CA GLY A 494 -75.02 -46.30 -34.40
C GLY A 494 -76.13 -45.28 -34.64
N ARG A 495 -75.89 -44.37 -35.61
CA ARG A 495 -76.91 -44.10 -36.63
C ARG A 495 -76.30 -43.58 -37.93
N ARG A 496 -76.46 -44.40 -38.97
CA ARG A 496 -76.37 -44.05 -40.39
C ARG A 496 -77.15 -42.77 -40.68
N GLN A 497 -76.53 -41.81 -41.37
CA GLN A 497 -77.17 -41.10 -42.48
C GLN A 497 -76.14 -40.42 -43.40
N GLN A 498 -76.23 -40.83 -44.67
CA GLN A 498 -75.89 -40.13 -45.92
C GLN A 498 -74.65 -39.23 -45.99
N ARG A 499 -73.61 -39.78 -46.62
CA ARG A 499 -72.66 -39.03 -47.44
C ARG A 499 -73.42 -38.52 -48.68
N GLU A 500 -73.58 -37.21 -48.77
CA GLU A 500 -73.80 -36.55 -50.06
C GLU A 500 -72.42 -36.07 -50.54
N ARG A 501 -71.99 -36.65 -51.67
CA ARG A 501 -70.86 -36.16 -52.45
C ARG A 501 -71.33 -34.90 -53.16
N THR A 502 -70.64 -33.79 -52.96
CA THR A 502 -70.53 -32.76 -53.99
C THR A 502 -69.07 -32.62 -54.31
N ASP A 503 -68.66 -33.36 -55.34
CA ASP A 503 -67.62 -32.93 -56.25
C ASP A 503 -68.03 -31.57 -56.80
N ASN A 504 -67.11 -30.61 -56.82
CA ASN A 504 -67.04 -29.60 -57.85
C ASN A 504 -65.60 -29.11 -57.92
N ASP A 505 -64.93 -29.66 -58.92
CA ASP A 505 -63.78 -29.06 -59.58
C ASP A 505 -64.17 -27.67 -60.12
N ASP A 506 -63.35 -26.66 -59.81
CA ASP A 506 -62.79 -25.67 -60.74
C ASP A 506 -61.74 -24.80 -60.02
#